data_AF-A0A925I9K6-F1
#
_entry.id   AF-A0A925I9K6-F1
#
_cell.length_a   1.000
_cell.length_b   1.000
_cell.length_c   1.000
_cell.angle_alpha   90.00
_cell.angle_beta   90.00
_cell.angle_gamma   90.00
#
_symmetry.space_group_name_H-M   'P 1'
#
loop_
_entity.id
_entity.type
_entity.pdbx_description
1 polymer ?
#
loop_
_entity_poly.entity_id
_entity_poly.type
_entity_poly.pdbx_seq_one_letter_code
_entity_poly.pdbx_strand_id
1 'polypeptide(L)'
;MITKFKASLFFLILTIFGAVAQEKPTTNKNLNQPVARPKLVVGLVIDQMRWDYLYRYQNLYSSGGFKRLLSQGYSFENTMVPFTPTYTAPGHTG
;
A
#
# COMPACT_ATOMS: atom_id res chain seq x y z
N MET A 1 44.33 -26.62 19.53
CA MET A 1 43.37 -26.36 20.63
C MET A 1 42.97 -24.89 20.75
N ILE A 2 43.92 -23.96 20.58
CA ILE A 2 43.73 -22.50 20.76
C ILE A 2 42.78 -21.85 19.72
N THR A 3 42.73 -22.34 18.49
CA THR A 3 41.88 -21.80 17.41
C THR A 3 40.39 -22.08 17.62
N LYS A 4 40.05 -23.24 18.20
CA LYS A 4 38.66 -23.59 18.56
C LYS A 4 38.15 -22.73 19.73
N PHE A 5 39.02 -22.36 20.66
CA PHE A 5 38.69 -21.49 21.79
C PHE A 5 38.42 -20.05 21.36
N LYS A 6 39.24 -19.50 20.43
CA LYS A 6 39.01 -18.16 19.85
C LYS A 6 37.71 -18.09 19.04
N ALA A 7 37.39 -19.13 18.26
CA ALA A 7 36.13 -19.21 17.53
C ALA A 7 34.91 -19.27 18.48
N SER A 8 35.01 -20.02 19.58
CA SER A 8 33.97 -20.09 20.61
C SER A 8 33.76 -18.76 21.34
N LEU A 9 34.84 -18.03 21.62
CA LEU A 9 34.76 -16.70 22.25
C LEU A 9 34.17 -15.65 21.31
N PHE A 10 34.51 -15.71 20.01
CA PHE A 10 33.92 -14.86 18.99
C PHE A 10 32.42 -15.11 18.82
N PHE A 11 31.98 -16.37 18.88
CA PHE A 11 30.56 -16.74 18.80
C PHE A 11 29.77 -16.25 20.02
N LEU A 12 30.38 -16.27 21.21
CA LEU A 12 29.75 -15.79 22.45
C LEU A 12 29.55 -14.26 22.46
N ILE A 13 30.48 -13.51 21.88
CA ILE A 13 30.37 -12.04 21.75
C ILE A 13 29.27 -11.66 20.75
N LEU A 14 29.09 -12.45 19.68
CA LEU A 14 28.06 -12.21 18.66
C LEU A 14 26.63 -12.39 19.22
N THR A 15 26.42 -13.30 20.17
CA THR A 15 25.11 -13.54 20.79
C THR A 15 24.70 -12.47 21.79
N ILE A 16 25.66 -11.80 22.45
CA ILE A 16 25.37 -10.76 23.44
C ILE A 16 24.96 -9.44 22.73
N PHE A 17 25.54 -9.14 21.56
CA PHE A 17 25.15 -7.97 20.77
C PHE A 17 23.73 -8.04 20.20
N GLY A 18 23.22 -9.25 19.91
CA GLY A 18 21.84 -9.43 19.41
C GLY A 18 20.75 -9.17 20.47
N ALA A 19 21.07 -9.20 21.76
CA ALA A 19 20.10 -9.10 22.84
C ALA A 19 19.74 -7.64 23.25
N VAL A 20 20.46 -6.63 22.77
CA VAL A 20 20.31 -5.23 23.22
C VAL A 20 19.38 -4.38 22.34
N ALA A 21 18.75 -4.94 21.30
CA ALA A 21 18.16 -4.13 20.22
C ALA A 21 16.62 -3.95 20.19
N GLN A 22 15.87 -4.22 21.26
CA GLN A 22 14.41 -3.94 21.24
C GLN A 22 13.91 -3.22 22.49
N GLU A 23 13.86 -1.89 22.41
CA GLU A 23 12.91 -1.12 23.20
C GLU A 23 11.52 -1.22 22.54
N LYS A 24 10.53 -1.65 23.32
CA LYS A 24 9.13 -1.69 22.91
C LYS A 24 8.60 -0.25 22.89
N PRO A 25 8.12 0.29 21.76
CA PRO A 25 7.59 1.64 21.73
C PRO A 25 6.32 1.68 22.58
N THR A 26 6.41 2.31 23.76
CA THR A 26 5.25 2.67 24.59
C THR A 26 4.57 3.88 23.97
N THR A 27 3.80 3.65 22.91
CA THR A 27 2.89 4.66 22.38
C THR A 27 1.77 4.86 23.40
N ASN A 28 1.85 5.94 24.19
CA ASN A 28 0.72 6.48 24.92
C ASN A 28 -0.34 6.92 23.90
N LYS A 29 -1.23 5.99 23.52
CA LYS A 29 -2.39 6.30 22.70
C LYS A 29 -3.36 7.12 23.55
N ASN A 30 -3.29 8.43 23.41
CA ASN A 30 -4.31 9.33 23.93
C ASN A 30 -5.65 8.94 23.27
N LEU A 31 -6.56 8.33 24.02
CA LEU A 31 -7.80 7.71 23.51
C LEU A 31 -8.83 8.72 22.97
N ASN A 32 -8.58 10.02 23.12
CA ASN A 32 -9.51 11.11 22.77
C ASN A 32 -9.07 11.95 21.56
N GLN A 33 -8.12 11.49 20.75
CA GLN A 33 -7.82 12.18 19.48
C GLN A 33 -8.91 11.85 18.45
N PRO A 34 -9.65 12.85 17.92
CA PRO A 34 -10.63 12.60 16.88
C PRO A 34 -9.92 11.99 15.67
N VAL A 35 -10.42 10.85 15.19
CA VAL A 35 -9.91 10.20 13.99
C VAL A 35 -10.00 11.22 12.85
N ALA A 36 -8.84 11.56 12.26
CA ALA A 36 -8.79 12.43 11.10
C ALA A 36 -9.56 11.76 9.95
N ARG A 37 -10.71 12.33 9.60
CA ARG A 37 -11.58 11.85 8.53
C ARG A 37 -11.57 12.84 7.36
N PRO A 38 -11.60 12.37 6.11
CA PRO A 38 -11.74 13.27 4.97
C PRO A 38 -13.10 13.98 5.04
N LYS A 39 -13.11 15.28 4.75
CA LYS A 39 -14.34 16.09 4.71
C LYS A 39 -15.24 15.74 3.53
N LEU A 40 -14.67 15.18 2.46
CA LEU A 40 -15.36 14.80 1.23
C LEU A 40 -14.73 13.53 0.67
N VAL A 41 -15.58 12.61 0.23
CA VAL A 41 -15.22 11.44 -0.56
C VAL A 41 -15.97 11.52 -1.87
N VAL A 42 -15.25 11.41 -2.99
CA VAL A 42 -15.83 11.44 -4.33
C VAL A 42 -15.64 10.07 -4.96
N GLY A 43 -16.74 9.37 -5.24
CA GLY A 43 -16.76 8.18 -6.08
C GLY A 43 -16.98 8.59 -7.53
N LEU A 44 -16.04 8.27 -8.41
CA LEU A 44 -16.15 8.52 -9.85
C LEU A 44 -16.14 7.18 -10.58
N VAL A 45 -17.21 6.90 -11.34
CA VAL A 45 -17.29 5.73 -12.23
C VAL A 45 -17.39 6.25 -13.66
N ILE A 46 -16.48 5.78 -14.52
CA ILE A 46 -16.46 6.12 -15.94
C ILE A 46 -17.06 4.94 -16.70
N ASP A 47 -18.20 5.14 -17.34
CA ASP A 47 -18.86 4.07 -18.08
C ASP A 47 -18.00 3.59 -19.26
N GLN A 48 -18.03 2.28 -19.52
CA GLN A 48 -17.26 1.62 -20.58
C GLN A 48 -15.74 1.89 -20.56
N MET A 49 -15.18 2.34 -19.43
CA MET A 49 -13.75 2.57 -19.30
C MET A 49 -13.02 1.23 -19.12
N ARG A 50 -12.24 0.83 -20.13
CA ARG A 50 -11.33 -0.32 -20.02
C ARG A 50 -10.00 0.14 -19.40
N TRP A 51 -9.39 -0.74 -18.62
CA TRP A 51 -8.15 -0.44 -17.89
C TRP A 51 -6.98 -0.07 -18.81
N ASP A 52 -6.92 -0.64 -20.02
CA ASP A 52 -5.87 -0.40 -21.02
C ASP A 52 -5.88 1.04 -21.54
N TYR A 53 -7.00 1.74 -21.47
CA TYR A 53 -7.09 3.14 -21.90
C TYR A 53 -6.19 4.06 -21.09
N LEU A 54 -5.98 3.78 -19.79
CA LEU A 54 -5.11 4.56 -18.93
C LEU A 54 -3.66 4.57 -19.43
N TYR A 55 -3.19 3.45 -20.00
CA TYR A 55 -1.82 3.30 -20.51
C TYR A 55 -1.72 3.66 -21.99
N ARG A 56 -2.73 3.31 -22.79
CA ARG A 56 -2.75 3.55 -24.24
C ARG A 56 -2.77 5.05 -24.58
N TYR A 57 -3.50 5.84 -23.82
CA TYR A 57 -3.66 7.28 -24.08
C TYR A 57 -2.89 8.15 -23.08
N GLN A 58 -1.95 7.58 -22.33
CA GLN A 58 -1.18 8.29 -21.31
C GLN A 58 -0.50 9.56 -21.84
N ASN A 59 -0.04 9.55 -23.10
CA ASN A 59 0.65 10.68 -23.71
C ASN A 59 -0.30 11.87 -23.97
N LEU A 60 -1.60 11.60 -24.10
CA LEU A 60 -2.63 12.61 -24.33
C LEU A 60 -3.16 13.23 -23.03
N TYR A 61 -2.89 12.62 -21.86
CA TYR A 61 -3.38 13.13 -20.58
C TYR A 61 -2.53 14.28 -20.03
N SER A 62 -3.20 15.31 -19.53
CA SER A 62 -2.57 16.39 -18.76
C SER A 62 -2.16 15.92 -17.36
N SER A 63 -1.26 16.64 -16.71
CA SER A 63 -0.71 16.29 -15.39
C SER A 63 -1.75 16.25 -14.27
N GLY A 64 -2.83 17.03 -14.35
CA GLY A 64 -3.81 17.18 -13.27
C GLY A 64 -4.93 16.12 -13.18
N GLY A 65 -5.05 15.23 -14.17
CA GLY A 65 -6.14 14.25 -14.26
C GLY A 65 -5.71 12.82 -13.91
N PHE A 66 -5.90 11.89 -14.85
CA PHE A 66 -5.52 10.47 -14.68
C PHE A 66 -4.05 10.28 -14.28
N LYS A 67 -3.13 11.10 -14.79
CA LYS A 67 -1.71 11.05 -14.40
C LYS A 67 -1.49 11.33 -12.92
N ARG A 68 -2.23 12.27 -12.34
CA ARG A 68 -2.19 12.55 -10.89
C ARG A 68 -2.72 11.36 -10.10
N LEU A 69 -3.83 10.77 -10.53
CA LEU A 69 -4.44 9.62 -9.86
C LEU A 69 -3.50 8.40 -9.87
N LEU A 70 -2.80 8.16 -10.98
CA LEU A 70 -1.85 7.06 -11.11
C LEU A 70 -0.53 7.29 -10.34
N SER A 71 -0.06 8.54 -10.23
CA SER A 71 1.22 8.86 -9.59
C SER A 71 1.12 9.12 -8.09
N GLN A 72 0.02 9.71 -7.62
CA GLN A 72 -0.18 10.10 -6.22
C GLN A 72 -1.22 9.23 -5.50
N GLY A 73 -1.93 8.37 -6.23
CA GLY A 73 -2.92 7.45 -5.68
C GLY A 73 -2.46 5.99 -5.76
N TYR A 74 -3.43 5.09 -5.64
CA TYR A 74 -3.23 3.65 -5.82
C TYR A 74 -4.07 3.16 -6.99
N SER A 75 -3.46 2.33 -7.85
CA SER A 75 -4.12 1.69 -8.99
C SER A 75 -4.24 0.19 -8.74
N PHE A 76 -5.44 -0.36 -8.94
CA PHE A 76 -5.72 -1.80 -8.81
C PHE A 76 -5.93 -2.40 -10.19
N GLU A 77 -4.85 -2.86 -10.81
CA GLU A 77 -4.84 -3.31 -12.22
C GLU A 77 -5.55 -4.65 -12.45
N ASN A 78 -5.67 -5.50 -11.42
CA ASN A 78 -6.29 -6.82 -11.50
C ASN A 78 -7.70 -6.86 -10.89
N THR A 79 -8.51 -5.84 -11.19
CA THR A 79 -9.91 -5.77 -10.72
C THR A 79 -10.83 -6.35 -11.79
N MET A 80 -11.53 -7.44 -11.47
CA MET A 80 -12.45 -8.11 -12.39
C MET A 80 -13.90 -7.93 -11.93
N VAL A 81 -14.84 -7.84 -12.88
CA VAL A 81 -16.28 -7.78 -12.59
C VAL A 81 -16.76 -9.19 -12.23
N PRO A 82 -17.27 -9.45 -11.01
CA PRO A 82 -17.57 -10.80 -10.54
C PRO A 82 -18.95 -11.33 -10.99
N PHE A 83 -19.65 -10.62 -11.89
CA PHE A 83 -21.00 -10.95 -12.32
C PHE A 83 -21.14 -10.88 -13.85
N THR A 84 -22.15 -11.56 -14.36
CA THR A 84 -22.61 -11.50 -15.74
C THR A 84 -24.13 -11.27 -15.74
N PRO A 85 -24.69 -10.47 -16.66
CA PRO A 85 -24.07 -9.72 -17.75
C PRO A 85 -23.41 -8.39 -17.32
N THR A 86 -22.34 -7.97 -18.01
CA THR A 86 -21.59 -6.73 -17.72
C THR A 86 -22.26 -5.49 -18.31
N TYR A 87 -23.51 -5.23 -17.91
CA TYR A 87 -24.24 -4.01 -18.28
C TYR A 87 -23.99 -2.87 -17.27
N THR A 88 -24.22 -1.63 -17.71
CA THR A 88 -24.06 -0.42 -16.89
C THR A 88 -24.87 -0.51 -15.59
N ALA A 89 -26.12 -0.96 -15.64
CA ALA A 89 -27.01 -1.01 -14.47
C ALA A 89 -26.50 -1.96 -13.35
N PRO A 90 -26.18 -3.25 -13.62
CA PRO A 90 -25.53 -4.12 -12.64
C PRO A 90 -24.19 -3.58 -12.11
N GLY A 91 -23.41 -2.86 -12.92
CA GLY A 91 -22.11 -2.29 -12.52
C GLY A 91 -22.18 -1.06 -11.62
N HIS A 92 -23.30 -0.32 -11.63
CA HIS A 92 -23.51 0.86 -10.79
C HIS A 92 -24.46 0.58 -9.60
N THR A 93 -25.06 -0.60 -9.53
CA THR A 93 -25.96 -0.99 -8.43
C THR A 93 -25.12 -1.44 -7.24
N GLY A 94 -25.45 -0.92 -6.05
CA GLY A 94 -24.86 -1.28 -4.76
C GLY A 94 -25.94 -1.59 -3.73
#